data_AF-Q6MR31-F1
#
_entry.id   AF-Q6MR31-F1
#
_cell.length_a   1.000
_cell.length_b   1.000
_cell.length_c   1.000
_cell.angle_alpha   90.00
_cell.angle_beta   90.00
_cell.angle_gamma   90.00
#
_symmetry.space_group_name_H-M   'P 1'
#
loop_
_entity.id
_entity.type
_entity.pdbx_description
1 polymer ?
#
loop_
_entity_poly.entity_id
_entity_poly.type
_entity_poly.pdbx_seq_one_letter_code
_entity_poly.pdbx_strand_id
1 'polypeptide(L)'
;MQKLERSFNFFNFLITQTSKCHCLEKKKKRRQSGLRCHVVFGTHGTSFSENQTLLSYSGGIMTTTRFFVYGSFCEGMVHFSKIQNFVESSVFARVKATAYRLKVGFPAVVKGGSDLVPGQLIELKGSDLLLSLMDEFHGYNRMDPDKSLYSREEIEVHPEGMSAPVKAWIYFLNPLKLPVNATVISGGDWRRSMEEQPVLTSKLSEKQVTYIQRLGRSSGREIVPIDLTLYRELMNLELIVDKGRRLALSKLGQEVYRHLA
;
A
#
# COMPACT_ATOMS: atom_id res chain seq x y z
N MET A 1 12.66 20.52 29.16
CA MET A 1 11.53 20.73 28.23
C MET A 1 12.04 21.46 27.00
N GLN A 2 12.39 20.72 25.93
CA GLN A 2 12.69 21.29 24.61
C GLN A 2 12.59 20.20 23.54
N LYS A 3 12.04 20.60 22.39
CA LYS A 3 12.05 19.99 21.04
C LYS A 3 11.17 18.76 20.78
N LEU A 4 9.97 19.05 20.27
CA LEU A 4 9.19 18.19 19.37
C LEU A 4 8.95 18.98 18.08
N GLU A 5 9.86 18.84 17.13
CA GLU A 5 9.62 19.17 15.72
C GLU A 5 10.34 18.11 14.88
N ARG A 6 9.56 17.26 14.21
CA ARG A 6 9.89 16.52 12.98
C ARG A 6 8.79 15.49 12.74
N SER A 7 7.80 15.84 11.91
CA SER A 7 7.03 14.90 11.07
C SER A 7 6.08 15.69 10.18
N PHE A 8 6.63 16.37 9.17
CA PHE A 8 5.86 16.85 8.02
C PHE A 8 6.82 16.87 6.84
N ASN A 9 6.85 15.79 6.07
CA ASN A 9 7.35 15.74 4.69
C ASN A 9 7.04 14.36 4.10
N PHE A 10 5.78 14.13 3.73
CA PHE A 10 5.40 13.08 2.77
C PHE A 10 4.31 13.53 1.79
N PHE A 11 3.97 14.82 1.77
CA PHE A 11 2.86 15.37 1.01
C PHE A 11 3.38 16.44 0.04
N ASN A 12 4.06 16.02 -1.02
CA ASN A 12 4.28 16.86 -2.20
C ASN A 12 4.78 16.02 -3.38
N PHE A 13 3.93 15.12 -3.88
CA PHE A 13 4.16 14.52 -5.18
C PHE A 13 2.86 13.96 -5.77
N LEU A 14 1.86 14.78 -6.10
CA LEU A 14 0.88 14.41 -7.14
C LEU A 14 -0.04 15.57 -7.60
N ILE A 15 0.50 16.72 -8.01
CA ILE A 15 -0.22 17.62 -8.91
C ILE A 15 0.76 18.11 -9.97
N THR A 16 0.92 17.34 -11.04
CA THR A 16 1.33 17.82 -12.38
C THR A 16 1.11 16.69 -13.38
N GLN A 17 -0.11 16.57 -13.91
CA GLN A 17 -0.26 16.08 -15.27
C GLN A 17 -0.95 17.15 -16.11
N THR A 18 -0.12 17.73 -16.96
CA THR A 18 -0.44 18.65 -18.02
C THR A 18 -1.33 17.98 -19.06
N SER A 19 -2.50 18.57 -19.30
CA SER A 19 -3.35 18.32 -20.45
C SER A 19 -2.59 18.68 -21.74
N LYS A 20 -2.14 17.68 -22.49
CA LYS A 20 -1.71 17.85 -23.90
C LYS A 20 -2.93 17.61 -24.80
N CYS A 21 -3.64 18.69 -25.12
CA CYS A 21 -4.60 18.69 -26.22
C CYS A 21 -3.84 18.79 -27.55
N HIS A 22 -4.11 17.84 -28.44
CA HIS A 22 -3.57 17.77 -29.79
C HIS A 22 -4.19 18.87 -30.65
N CYS A 23 -3.39 19.84 -31.10
CA CYS A 23 -3.80 20.88 -32.03
C CYS A 23 -3.64 20.34 -33.46
N LEU A 24 -4.74 20.30 -34.23
CA LEU A 24 -4.74 20.00 -35.66
C LEU A 24 -5.10 21.27 -36.42
N GLU A 25 -4.10 21.84 -37.08
CA GLU A 25 -4.24 22.95 -38.02
C GLU A 25 -5.04 22.54 -39.28
N LYS A 26 -6.12 23.26 -39.60
CA LYS A 26 -6.53 23.48 -41.00
C LYS A 26 -7.03 24.91 -41.22
N LYS A 27 -6.33 25.61 -42.12
CA LYS A 27 -6.61 26.96 -42.64
C LYS A 27 -7.85 26.97 -43.56
N LYS A 28 -8.74 27.99 -43.46
CA LYS A 28 -9.32 28.69 -44.63
C LYS A 28 -10.10 29.99 -44.31
N LYS A 29 -9.57 31.10 -44.84
CA LYS A 29 -10.14 32.36 -45.39
C LYS A 29 -11.62 32.80 -45.13
N ARG A 30 -11.70 34.08 -44.72
CA ARG A 30 -12.47 35.25 -45.24
C ARG A 30 -13.90 35.58 -44.72
N ARG A 31 -13.98 36.86 -44.29
CA ARG A 31 -14.97 37.95 -44.53
C ARG A 31 -16.07 38.27 -43.49
N GLN A 32 -15.90 39.50 -42.94
CA GLN A 32 -16.82 40.65 -42.85
C GLN A 32 -18.03 40.69 -41.90
N SER A 33 -18.20 41.92 -41.35
CA SER A 33 -19.34 42.54 -40.63
C SER A 33 -19.72 41.90 -39.30
N GLY A 34 -19.77 42.59 -38.16
CA GLY A 34 -20.06 43.99 -37.91
C GLY A 34 -21.38 44.07 -37.16
N LEU A 35 -21.38 44.05 -35.83
CA LEU A 35 -22.51 44.50 -35.04
C LEU A 35 -22.05 44.97 -33.66
N ARG A 36 -22.45 46.20 -33.36
CA ARG A 36 -22.19 47.01 -32.17
C ARG A 36 -23.46 46.92 -31.33
N CYS A 37 -23.39 46.42 -30.11
CA CYS A 37 -24.50 46.50 -29.17
C CYS A 37 -24.01 47.12 -27.85
N HIS A 38 -24.61 48.25 -27.53
CA HIS A 38 -24.54 48.97 -26.27
C HIS A 38 -25.05 48.09 -25.13
N VAL A 39 -24.33 48.07 -24.01
CA VAL A 39 -24.87 47.59 -22.73
C VAL A 39 -25.19 48.82 -21.89
N VAL A 40 -26.48 49.02 -21.66
CA VAL A 40 -27.06 50.03 -20.78
C VAL A 40 -27.00 49.50 -19.35
N PHE A 41 -26.44 50.29 -18.44
CA PHE A 41 -26.51 50.04 -17.00
C PHE A 41 -27.92 50.35 -16.50
N GLY A 42 -28.60 49.34 -15.96
CA GLY A 42 -29.87 49.46 -15.27
C GLY A 42 -29.76 48.84 -13.88
N THR A 43 -29.63 49.68 -12.87
CA THR A 43 -29.72 49.32 -11.45
C THR A 43 -31.19 49.18 -11.07
N HIS A 44 -31.64 47.99 -10.68
CA HIS A 44 -32.77 47.85 -9.77
C HIS A 44 -32.56 46.68 -8.82
N GLY A 45 -32.60 47.02 -7.53
CA GLY A 45 -32.57 46.07 -6.44
C GLY A 45 -33.87 45.31 -6.33
N THR A 46 -33.75 44.04 -5.98
CA THR A 46 -34.82 43.21 -5.44
C THR A 46 -34.22 42.31 -4.38
N SER A 47 -34.77 42.46 -3.17
CA SER A 47 -34.58 41.64 -1.98
C SER A 47 -34.42 40.15 -2.30
N PHE A 48 -33.28 39.58 -1.93
CA PHE A 48 -33.05 38.13 -1.95
C PHE A 48 -33.12 37.62 -0.52
N SER A 49 -34.11 36.77 -0.26
CA SER A 49 -34.33 36.08 1.00
C SER A 49 -33.09 35.29 1.41
N GLU A 50 -32.65 35.50 2.64
CA GLU A 50 -31.66 34.66 3.32
C GLU A 50 -32.20 33.23 3.47
N ASN A 51 -31.81 32.35 2.56
CA ASN A 51 -31.77 30.91 2.83
C ASN A 51 -30.31 30.53 3.08
N GLN A 52 -29.84 30.78 4.31
CA GLN A 52 -28.64 30.13 4.83
C GLN A 52 -28.95 28.64 5.02
N THR A 53 -28.83 27.88 3.94
CA THR A 53 -28.69 26.43 4.06
C THR A 53 -27.23 26.17 4.41
N LEU A 54 -27.00 26.00 5.71
CA LEU A 54 -25.80 25.41 6.29
C LEU A 54 -25.40 24.18 5.46
N LEU A 55 -24.35 24.32 4.65
CA LEU A 55 -23.62 23.19 4.09
C LEU A 55 -23.02 22.46 5.27
N SER A 56 -23.74 21.46 5.77
CA SER A 56 -23.21 20.49 6.70
C SER A 56 -22.05 19.82 6.00
N TYR A 57 -20.84 20.12 6.48
CA TYR A 57 -19.67 19.34 6.22
C TYR A 57 -20.05 17.90 6.59
N SER A 58 -20.27 17.08 5.56
CA SER A 58 -20.64 15.69 5.74
C SER A 58 -19.39 15.02 6.29
N GLY A 59 -19.30 14.95 7.62
CA GLY A 59 -18.33 14.12 8.29
C GLY A 59 -18.41 12.74 7.65
N GLY A 60 -17.34 12.32 6.99
CA GLY A 60 -17.27 11.01 6.36
C GLY A 60 -17.72 9.98 7.38
N ILE A 61 -18.69 9.14 7.00
CA ILE A 61 -19.19 8.07 7.84
C ILE A 61 -17.98 7.20 8.22
N MET A 62 -17.52 7.30 9.46
CA MET A 62 -16.43 6.45 9.96
C MET A 62 -17.00 5.04 10.06
N THR A 63 -16.71 4.21 9.07
CA THR A 63 -17.19 2.83 9.01
C THR A 63 -16.14 1.91 9.59
N THR A 64 -16.49 1.13 10.61
CA THR A 64 -15.59 0.11 11.14
C THR A 64 -15.51 -1.05 10.14
N THR A 65 -14.30 -1.38 9.69
CA THR A 65 -14.04 -2.48 8.76
C THR A 65 -13.20 -3.54 9.42
N ARG A 66 -13.57 -4.82 9.24
CA ARG A 66 -12.86 -5.96 9.83
C ARG A 66 -11.84 -6.51 8.85
N PHE A 67 -10.63 -6.76 9.36
CA PHE A 67 -9.58 -7.46 8.62
C PHE A 67 -9.06 -8.63 9.43
N PHE A 68 -8.80 -9.76 8.75
CA PHE A 68 -7.89 -10.77 9.25
C PHE A 68 -6.48 -10.43 8.76
N VAL A 69 -5.58 -10.16 9.71
CA VAL A 69 -4.17 -9.90 9.44
C VAL A 69 -3.31 -11.04 9.95
N TYR A 70 -2.21 -11.29 9.23
CA TYR A 70 -1.18 -12.25 9.57
C TYR A 70 0.20 -11.65 9.26
N GLY A 71 1.27 -12.30 9.72
CA GLY A 71 2.64 -11.90 9.37
C GLY A 71 2.94 -10.45 9.76
N SER A 72 3.46 -9.66 8.81
CA SER A 72 3.99 -8.32 9.07
C SER A 72 2.98 -7.30 9.64
N PHE A 73 1.67 -7.55 9.49
CA PHE A 73 0.60 -6.67 9.98
C PHE A 73 0.02 -7.09 11.33
N CYS A 74 0.50 -8.18 11.94
CA CYS A 74 0.13 -8.51 13.32
C CYS A 74 0.80 -7.56 14.32
N GLU A 75 0.18 -7.39 15.48
CA GLU A 75 0.74 -6.65 16.60
C GLU A 75 2.16 -7.12 16.96
N GLY A 76 3.05 -6.15 17.20
CA GLY A 76 4.48 -6.39 17.41
C GLY A 76 5.30 -6.57 16.13
N MET A 77 4.66 -6.58 14.95
CA MET A 77 5.33 -6.77 13.66
C MET A 77 5.55 -5.45 12.91
N VAL A 78 6.45 -5.49 11.91
CA VAL A 78 7.02 -4.31 11.25
C VAL A 78 5.99 -3.33 10.66
N HIS A 79 4.86 -3.80 10.13
CA HIS A 79 3.85 -2.94 9.50
C HIS A 79 2.70 -2.55 10.44
N PHE A 80 2.60 -3.12 11.64
CA PHE A 80 1.50 -2.82 12.55
C PHE A 80 1.44 -1.35 12.92
N SER A 81 2.61 -0.71 13.10
CA SER A 81 2.71 0.73 13.39
C SER A 81 2.05 1.63 12.34
N LYS A 82 1.88 1.16 11.09
CA LYS A 82 1.22 1.91 10.01
C LYS A 82 -0.30 1.98 10.21
N ILE A 83 -0.87 1.01 10.92
CA ILE A 83 -2.32 0.88 11.13
C ILE A 83 -2.74 1.06 12.60
N GLN A 84 -1.80 1.02 13.56
CA GLN A 84 -2.08 0.96 15.00
C GLN A 84 -3.05 2.06 15.49
N ASN A 85 -2.94 3.28 14.95
CA ASN A 85 -3.77 4.42 15.38
C ASN A 85 -5.23 4.32 14.89
N PHE A 86 -5.51 3.37 14.01
CA PHE A 86 -6.83 3.09 13.45
C PHE A 86 -7.45 1.82 14.03
N VAL A 87 -6.71 1.04 14.83
CA VAL A 87 -7.21 -0.21 15.43
C VAL A 87 -8.13 0.11 16.60
N GLU A 88 -9.39 -0.31 16.51
CA GLU A 88 -10.39 -0.21 17.59
C GLU A 88 -10.36 -1.45 18.49
N SER A 89 -10.16 -2.63 17.90
CA SER A 89 -10.02 -3.90 18.61
C SER A 89 -9.11 -4.86 17.84
N SER A 90 -8.48 -5.77 18.57
CA SER A 90 -7.61 -6.83 18.03
C SER A 90 -7.79 -8.08 18.87
N VAL A 91 -8.19 -9.17 18.23
CA VAL A 91 -8.39 -10.47 18.88
C VAL A 91 -7.65 -11.54 18.08
N PHE A 92 -7.03 -12.49 18.78
CA PHE A 92 -6.41 -13.62 18.12
C PHE A 92 -7.45 -14.42 17.32
N ALA A 93 -7.09 -14.85 16.11
CA ALA A 93 -8.01 -15.57 15.23
C ALA A 93 -7.30 -16.59 14.34
N ARG A 94 -8.07 -17.50 13.74
CA ARG A 94 -7.56 -18.49 12.78
C ARG A 94 -8.41 -18.54 11.51
N VAL A 95 -7.76 -18.88 10.40
CA VAL A 95 -8.40 -19.11 9.10
C VAL A 95 -7.86 -20.38 8.45
N LYS A 96 -8.68 -21.04 7.62
CA LYS A 96 -8.24 -22.21 6.84
C LYS A 96 -7.53 -21.77 5.57
N ALA A 97 -6.24 -22.04 5.46
CA ALA A 97 -5.42 -21.67 4.31
C ALA A 97 -4.09 -22.42 4.31
N THR A 98 -3.23 -22.16 3.31
CA THR A 98 -1.84 -22.63 3.31
C THR A 98 -0.92 -21.44 3.53
N ALA A 99 -0.04 -21.49 4.52
CA ALA A 99 0.99 -20.48 4.72
C ALA A 99 2.30 -20.92 4.04
N TYR A 100 2.95 -19.98 3.37
CA TYR A 100 4.24 -20.15 2.72
C TYR A 100 5.26 -19.17 3.32
N ARG A 101 6.49 -19.61 3.49
CA ARG A 101 7.63 -18.77 3.83
C ARG A 101 8.26 -18.24 2.56
N LEU A 102 8.27 -16.92 2.40
CA LEU A 102 8.95 -16.26 1.28
C LEU A 102 10.47 -16.22 1.51
N LYS A 103 11.26 -15.95 0.46
CA LYS A 103 12.73 -15.81 0.56
C LYS A 103 13.15 -14.68 1.51
N VAL A 104 12.35 -13.62 1.60
CA VAL A 104 12.54 -12.52 2.57
C VAL A 104 12.32 -12.98 4.03
N GLY A 105 11.65 -14.12 4.24
CA GLY A 105 11.41 -14.75 5.54
C GLY A 105 10.03 -14.46 6.16
N PHE A 106 9.25 -13.55 5.57
CA PHE A 106 7.88 -13.28 6.01
C PHE A 106 6.89 -14.29 5.41
N PRO A 107 5.77 -14.56 6.10
CA PRO A 107 4.76 -15.48 5.60
C PRO A 107 3.88 -14.82 4.53
N ALA A 108 3.43 -15.64 3.58
CA ALA A 108 2.36 -15.32 2.66
C ALA A 108 1.30 -16.42 2.70
N VAL A 109 0.03 -16.05 2.72
CA VAL A 109 -1.07 -17.03 2.81
C VAL A 109 -1.74 -17.17 1.46
N VAL A 110 -1.94 -18.41 1.02
CA VAL A 110 -2.64 -18.76 -0.21
C VAL A 110 -3.91 -19.50 0.14
N LYS A 111 -5.01 -19.19 -0.57
CA LYS A 111 -6.32 -19.83 -0.38
C LYS A 111 -6.31 -21.32 -0.77
N GLY A 112 -7.20 -22.11 -0.17
CA GLY A 112 -7.42 -23.52 -0.52
C GLY A 112 -6.60 -24.55 0.25
N GLY A 113 -6.10 -24.20 1.45
CA GLY A 113 -5.42 -25.13 2.36
C GLY A 113 -6.31 -25.65 3.50
N SER A 114 -5.87 -26.73 4.14
CA SER A 114 -6.52 -27.33 5.31
C SER A 114 -5.97 -26.83 6.65
N ASP A 115 -4.81 -26.18 6.65
CA ASP A 115 -4.16 -25.73 7.88
C ASP A 115 -4.88 -24.54 8.50
N LEU A 116 -4.83 -24.46 9.83
CA LEU A 116 -5.36 -23.33 10.59
C LEU A 116 -4.24 -22.31 10.81
N VAL A 117 -4.17 -21.34 9.90
CA VAL A 117 -3.19 -20.26 9.97
C VAL A 117 -3.58 -19.28 11.08
N PRO A 118 -2.71 -19.05 12.09
CA PRO A 118 -2.97 -18.09 13.15
C PRO A 118 -2.80 -16.66 12.65
N GLY A 119 -3.53 -15.72 13.24
CA GLY A 119 -3.47 -14.31 12.93
C GLY A 119 -4.26 -13.48 13.94
N GLN A 120 -4.69 -12.29 13.54
CA GLN A 120 -5.53 -11.42 14.34
C GLN A 120 -6.72 -10.95 13.51
N LEU A 121 -7.91 -11.01 14.11
CA LEU A 121 -9.05 -10.25 13.66
C LEU A 121 -8.92 -8.84 14.24
N ILE A 122 -8.75 -7.85 13.37
CA ILE A 122 -8.68 -6.44 13.76
C ILE A 122 -9.90 -5.70 13.25
N GLU A 123 -10.41 -4.80 14.08
CA GLU A 123 -11.42 -3.82 13.69
C GLU A 123 -10.72 -2.49 13.47
N LEU A 124 -10.81 -1.96 12.26
CA LEU A 124 -10.20 -0.70 11.88
C LEU A 124 -11.27 0.36 11.74
N LYS A 125 -11.03 1.54 12.35
CA LYS A 125 -11.77 2.76 12.08
C LYS A 125 -11.49 3.19 10.64
N GLY A 126 -12.37 2.76 9.74
CA GLY A 126 -12.15 2.80 8.31
C GLY A 126 -12.26 4.20 7.72
N SER A 127 -11.37 4.46 6.78
CA SER A 127 -11.52 5.48 5.75
C SER A 127 -11.06 4.89 4.42
N ASP A 128 -11.55 5.42 3.31
CA ASP A 128 -11.11 5.00 1.98
C ASP A 128 -9.60 5.16 1.78
N LEU A 129 -8.99 6.12 2.49
CA LEU A 129 -7.55 6.33 2.49
C LEU A 129 -6.80 5.17 3.14
N LEU A 130 -7.25 4.71 4.32
CA LEU A 130 -6.65 3.55 5.00
C LEU A 130 -6.78 2.29 4.15
N LEU A 131 -7.94 2.09 3.53
CA LEU A 131 -8.15 0.97 2.62
C LEU A 131 -7.22 1.02 1.41
N SER A 132 -7.00 2.21 0.85
CA SER A 132 -6.09 2.41 -0.28
C SER A 132 -4.63 2.17 0.12
N LEU A 133 -4.24 2.58 1.33
CA LEU A 133 -2.93 2.28 1.90
C LEU A 133 -2.72 0.76 2.05
N MET A 134 -3.71 0.05 2.62
CA MET A 134 -3.66 -1.41 2.75
C MET A 134 -3.56 -2.09 1.38
N ASP A 135 -4.32 -1.62 0.39
CA ASP A 135 -4.26 -2.12 -0.98
C ASP A 135 -2.87 -1.91 -1.61
N GLU A 136 -2.25 -0.75 -1.39
CA GLU A 136 -0.90 -0.45 -1.88
C GLU A 136 0.16 -1.38 -1.29
N PHE A 137 0.14 -1.60 0.03
CA PHE A 137 1.06 -2.53 0.70
C PHE A 137 0.98 -3.95 0.16
N HIS A 138 -0.23 -4.39 -0.20
CA HIS A 138 -0.47 -5.72 -0.74
C HIS A 138 -0.42 -5.75 -2.27
N GLY A 139 -0.07 -4.65 -2.94
CA GLY A 139 -0.03 -4.57 -4.41
C GLY A 139 -1.36 -4.98 -5.06
N TYR A 140 -2.47 -4.65 -4.40
CA TYR A 140 -3.83 -4.90 -4.86
C TYR A 140 -4.31 -3.75 -5.75
N ASN A 141 -4.74 -4.09 -6.96
CA ASN A 141 -5.30 -3.18 -7.93
C ASN A 141 -6.80 -3.43 -8.08
N ARG A 142 -7.61 -2.46 -7.64
CA ARG A 142 -9.09 -2.53 -7.72
C ARG A 142 -9.62 -2.66 -9.15
N MET A 143 -8.89 -2.12 -10.13
CA MET A 143 -9.28 -2.14 -11.55
C MET A 143 -8.87 -3.43 -12.25
N ASP A 144 -7.88 -4.14 -11.73
CA ASP A 144 -7.39 -5.41 -12.28
C ASP A 144 -6.99 -6.38 -11.14
N PRO A 145 -7.97 -6.93 -10.39
CA PRO A 145 -7.71 -7.80 -9.25
C PRO A 145 -6.90 -9.05 -9.62
N ASP A 146 -7.13 -9.61 -10.81
CA ASP A 146 -6.50 -10.86 -11.25
C ASP A 146 -4.98 -10.73 -11.48
N LYS A 147 -4.51 -9.52 -11.84
CA LYS A 147 -3.07 -9.24 -12.00
C LYS A 147 -2.38 -8.78 -10.73
N SER A 148 -3.14 -8.56 -9.65
CA SER A 148 -2.63 -8.09 -8.37
C SER A 148 -1.67 -9.09 -7.73
N LEU A 149 -0.78 -8.58 -6.87
CA LEU A 149 0.13 -9.44 -6.10
C LEU A 149 -0.67 -10.26 -5.09
N TYR A 150 -1.60 -9.62 -4.39
CA TYR A 150 -2.56 -10.26 -3.50
C TYR A 150 -3.98 -10.05 -4.03
N SER A 151 -4.90 -10.98 -3.75
CA SER A 151 -6.34 -10.78 -3.87
C SER A 151 -6.92 -10.38 -2.51
N ARG A 152 -7.88 -9.45 -2.51
CA ARG A 152 -8.63 -9.07 -1.31
C ARG A 152 -9.99 -9.76 -1.32
N GLU A 153 -10.22 -10.65 -0.37
CA GLU A 153 -11.42 -11.50 -0.31
C GLU A 153 -12.08 -11.39 1.07
N GLU A 154 -13.41 -11.46 1.14
CA GLU A 154 -14.14 -11.56 2.41
C GLU A 154 -14.31 -13.03 2.77
N ILE A 155 -13.89 -13.42 3.97
CA ILE A 155 -13.93 -14.80 4.44
C ILE A 155 -14.53 -14.90 5.84
N GLU A 156 -14.89 -16.13 6.21
CA GLU A 156 -15.21 -16.49 7.58
C GLU A 156 -13.93 -16.72 8.40
N VAL A 157 -13.77 -15.92 9.44
CA VAL A 157 -12.67 -15.96 10.40
C VAL A 157 -13.18 -16.55 11.70
N HIS A 158 -12.35 -17.30 12.42
CA HIS A 158 -12.70 -17.88 13.71
C HIS A 158 -11.90 -17.17 14.82
N PRO A 159 -12.46 -16.13 15.48
CA PRO A 159 -11.81 -15.45 16.59
C PRO A 159 -11.81 -16.32 17.85
N GLU A 160 -10.78 -16.17 18.66
CA GLU A 160 -10.71 -16.84 19.95
C GLU A 160 -11.77 -16.27 20.91
N GLY A 161 -12.43 -17.16 21.65
CA GLY A 161 -13.50 -16.79 22.58
C GLY A 161 -14.88 -16.56 21.95
N MET A 162 -15.01 -16.66 20.61
CA MET A 162 -16.31 -16.62 19.93
C MET A 162 -16.73 -18.01 19.43
N SER A 163 -18.03 -18.31 19.57
CA SER A 163 -18.61 -19.58 19.11
C SER A 163 -18.92 -19.60 17.61
N ALA A 164 -19.12 -18.43 17.01
CA ALA A 164 -19.49 -18.27 15.60
C ALA A 164 -18.38 -17.58 14.81
N PRO A 165 -18.20 -17.93 13.52
CA PRO A 165 -17.28 -17.21 12.65
C PRO A 165 -17.75 -15.78 12.38
N VAL A 166 -16.80 -14.89 12.13
CA VAL A 166 -17.03 -13.48 11.79
C VAL A 166 -16.50 -13.21 10.39
N LYS A 167 -17.26 -12.46 9.59
CA LYS A 167 -16.82 -12.01 8.27
C LYS A 167 -15.75 -10.93 8.39
N ALA A 168 -14.64 -11.11 7.68
CA ALA A 168 -13.59 -10.11 7.59
C ALA A 168 -12.86 -10.19 6.25
N TRP A 169 -12.24 -9.07 5.86
CA TRP A 169 -11.38 -9.01 4.69
C TRP A 169 -10.01 -9.63 4.99
N ILE A 170 -9.45 -10.34 4.02
CA ILE A 170 -8.09 -10.87 4.06
C ILE A 170 -7.40 -10.59 2.72
N TYR A 171 -6.07 -10.44 2.75
CA TYR A 171 -5.24 -10.43 1.57
C TYR A 171 -4.58 -11.80 1.38
N PHE A 172 -4.97 -12.53 0.34
CA PHE A 172 -4.31 -13.77 -0.07
C PHE A 172 -3.28 -13.50 -1.16
N LEU A 173 -2.11 -14.10 -1.07
CA LEU A 173 -1.14 -14.06 -2.15
C LEU A 173 -1.73 -14.78 -3.37
N ASN A 174 -1.67 -14.13 -4.53
CA ASN A 174 -2.11 -14.75 -5.78
C ASN A 174 -1.21 -15.98 -6.07
N PRO A 175 -1.77 -17.19 -6.25
CA PRO A 175 -0.99 -18.40 -6.53
C PRO A 175 -0.06 -18.25 -7.75
N LEU A 176 -0.46 -17.47 -8.76
CA LEU A 176 0.34 -17.21 -9.97
C LEU A 176 1.56 -16.32 -9.70
N LYS A 177 1.60 -15.65 -8.54
CA LYS A 177 2.69 -14.78 -8.09
C LYS A 177 3.53 -15.43 -7.00
N LEU A 178 3.19 -16.63 -6.56
CA LEU A 178 3.96 -17.38 -5.56
C LEU A 178 5.38 -17.67 -6.10
N PRO A 179 6.45 -17.25 -5.41
CA PRO A 179 7.80 -17.56 -5.82
C PRO A 179 8.06 -19.08 -5.82
N VAL A 180 8.78 -19.58 -6.81
CA VAL A 180 9.10 -21.02 -6.96
C VAL A 180 9.87 -21.58 -5.76
N ASN A 181 10.62 -20.73 -5.07
CA ASN A 181 11.42 -21.06 -3.90
C ASN A 181 10.70 -20.78 -2.56
N ALA A 182 9.41 -20.47 -2.59
CA ALA A 182 8.62 -20.37 -1.37
C ALA A 182 8.41 -21.77 -0.77
N THR A 183 8.58 -21.90 0.54
CA THR A 183 8.43 -23.19 1.22
C THR A 183 7.13 -23.20 2.03
N VAL A 184 6.41 -24.33 2.03
CA VAL A 184 5.21 -24.48 2.85
C VAL A 184 5.60 -24.44 4.33
N ILE A 185 4.85 -23.67 5.12
CA ILE A 185 4.99 -23.65 6.58
C ILE A 185 4.05 -24.72 7.15
N SER A 186 4.62 -25.78 7.71
CA SER A 186 3.86 -26.90 8.25
C SER A 186 2.89 -26.45 9.35
N GLY A 187 1.62 -26.82 9.22
CA GLY A 187 0.57 -26.48 10.19
C GLY A 187 0.20 -25.00 10.21
N GLY A 188 0.70 -24.19 9.27
CA GLY A 188 0.38 -22.77 9.17
C GLY A 188 1.05 -21.87 10.20
N ASP A 189 1.84 -22.41 11.14
CA ASP A 189 2.46 -21.63 12.23
C ASP A 189 3.66 -20.81 11.76
N TRP A 190 3.35 -19.64 11.21
CA TRP A 190 4.35 -18.72 10.72
C TRP A 190 5.16 -18.03 11.82
N ARG A 191 4.64 -17.93 13.05
CA ARG A 191 5.40 -17.31 14.16
C ARG A 191 6.60 -18.19 14.50
N ARG A 192 6.35 -19.49 14.69
CA ARG A 192 7.40 -20.48 14.91
C ARG A 192 8.41 -20.51 13.75
N SER A 193 7.93 -20.43 12.50
CA SER A 193 8.81 -20.38 11.33
C SER A 193 9.78 -19.18 11.37
N MET A 194 9.33 -18.03 11.86
CA MET A 194 10.15 -16.82 11.99
C MET A 194 11.14 -16.88 13.15
N GLU A 195 10.81 -17.61 14.23
CA GLU A 195 11.71 -17.86 15.36
C GLU A 195 12.83 -18.84 14.97
N GLU A 196 12.49 -19.93 14.28
CA GLU A 196 13.46 -20.93 13.82
C GLU A 196 14.40 -20.38 12.76
N GLN A 197 13.90 -19.49 11.90
CA GLN A 197 14.68 -18.86 10.84
C GLN A 197 14.44 -17.34 10.82
N PRO A 198 15.45 -16.54 11.23
CA PRO A 198 15.33 -15.09 11.18
C PRO A 198 15.09 -14.57 9.75
N VAL A 199 14.27 -13.53 9.65
CA VAL A 199 13.96 -12.84 8.39
C VAL A 199 15.20 -12.22 7.76
N LEU A 200 15.21 -12.06 6.43
CA LEU A 200 16.35 -11.48 5.73
C LEU A 200 16.62 -10.04 6.19
N THR A 201 15.57 -9.27 6.47
CA THR A 201 15.68 -7.88 6.90
C THR A 201 16.46 -7.71 8.20
N SER A 202 16.43 -8.70 9.12
CA SER A 202 17.18 -8.63 10.38
C SER A 202 18.66 -8.99 10.23
N LYS A 203 19.07 -9.54 9.08
CA LYS A 203 20.46 -9.91 8.79
C LYS A 203 21.23 -8.83 8.02
N LEU A 204 20.53 -7.80 7.53
CA LEU A 204 21.12 -6.73 6.75
C LEU A 204 21.87 -5.73 7.64
N SER A 205 22.99 -5.22 7.14
CA SER A 205 23.71 -4.13 7.79
C SER A 205 22.97 -2.80 7.61
N GLU A 206 23.24 -1.83 8.49
CA GLU A 206 22.64 -0.49 8.39
C GLU A 206 22.95 0.20 7.04
N LYS A 207 24.14 -0.04 6.48
CA LYS A 207 24.53 0.46 5.15
C LYS A 207 23.66 -0.15 4.05
N GLN A 208 23.43 -1.46 4.10
CA GLN A 208 22.58 -2.18 3.15
C GLN A 208 21.13 -1.69 3.24
N VAL A 209 20.58 -1.58 4.46
CA VAL A 209 19.23 -1.08 4.70
C VAL A 209 19.07 0.35 4.15
N THR A 210 19.99 1.24 4.49
CA THR A 210 19.96 2.64 4.05
C THR A 210 20.01 2.74 2.51
N TYR A 211 20.86 1.93 1.89
CA TYR A 211 20.98 1.92 0.43
C TYR A 211 19.72 1.39 -0.24
N ILE A 212 19.16 0.27 0.24
CA ILE A 212 17.92 -0.32 -0.29
C ILE A 212 16.75 0.67 -0.14
N GLN A 213 16.64 1.36 0.99
CA GLN A 213 15.61 2.37 1.20
C GLN A 213 15.76 3.56 0.24
N ARG A 214 17.00 4.02 0.01
CA ARG A 214 17.27 5.10 -0.97
C ARG A 214 16.94 4.66 -2.39
N LEU A 215 17.39 3.47 -2.79
CA LEU A 215 17.16 2.93 -4.12
C LEU A 215 15.67 2.62 -4.38
N GLY A 216 14.93 2.16 -3.37
CA GLY A 216 13.49 1.93 -3.49
C GLY A 216 12.67 3.22 -3.61
N ARG A 217 13.13 4.32 -2.99
CA ARG A 217 12.51 5.64 -3.10
C ARG A 217 12.90 6.38 -4.39
N SER A 218 14.06 6.06 -4.96
CA SER A 218 14.60 6.75 -6.12
C SER A 218 13.75 6.47 -7.37
N SER A 219 13.46 7.52 -8.14
CA SER A 219 12.79 7.36 -9.43
C SER A 219 13.73 6.71 -10.45
N GLY A 220 13.20 6.01 -11.46
CA GLY A 220 14.02 5.28 -12.44
C GLY A 220 15.03 6.12 -13.24
N ARG A 221 15.03 7.45 -13.11
CA ARG A 221 16.00 8.35 -13.75
C ARG A 221 17.15 8.76 -12.82
N GLU A 222 17.02 8.53 -11.53
CA GLU A 222 18.01 8.91 -10.53
C GLU A 222 19.12 7.85 -10.43
N ILE A 223 20.37 8.30 -10.30
CA ILE A 223 21.51 7.42 -10.07
C ILE A 223 21.83 7.48 -8.59
N VAL A 224 21.71 6.34 -7.89
CA VAL A 224 22.04 6.22 -6.47
C VAL A 224 23.48 5.68 -6.35
N PRO A 225 24.47 6.50 -5.95
CA PRO A 225 25.87 6.08 -5.88
C PRO A 225 26.06 4.94 -4.86
N ILE A 226 26.92 3.98 -5.20
CA ILE A 226 27.25 2.83 -4.37
C ILE A 226 28.76 2.60 -4.40
N ASP A 227 29.34 2.15 -3.29
CA ASP A 227 30.73 1.68 -3.27
C ASP A 227 30.84 0.23 -3.77
N LEU A 228 32.03 -0.16 -4.24
CA LEU A 228 32.23 -1.49 -4.84
C LEU A 228 31.99 -2.64 -3.86
N THR A 229 32.21 -2.43 -2.57
CA THR A 229 32.02 -3.46 -1.55
C THR A 229 30.53 -3.73 -1.35
N LEU A 230 29.75 -2.68 -1.10
CA LEU A 230 28.31 -2.76 -0.93
C LEU A 230 27.62 -3.29 -2.19
N TYR A 231 28.09 -2.92 -3.38
CA TYR A 231 27.60 -3.47 -4.64
C TYR A 231 27.73 -5.00 -4.69
N ARG A 232 28.93 -5.53 -4.37
CA ARG A 232 29.18 -6.98 -4.36
C ARG A 232 28.33 -7.70 -3.33
N GLU A 233 28.21 -7.15 -2.13
CA GLU A 233 27.36 -7.71 -1.07
C GLU A 233 25.90 -7.81 -1.49
N LEU A 234 25.32 -6.72 -2.01
CA LEU A 234 23.91 -6.68 -2.43
C LEU A 234 23.64 -7.54 -3.67
N MET A 235 24.61 -7.65 -4.59
CA MET A 235 24.53 -8.57 -5.74
C MET A 235 24.56 -10.03 -5.28
N ASN A 236 25.43 -10.39 -4.33
CA ASN A 236 25.52 -11.75 -3.78
C ASN A 236 24.24 -12.16 -3.04
N LEU A 237 23.56 -11.19 -2.40
CA LEU A 237 22.25 -11.39 -1.78
C LEU A 237 21.09 -11.34 -2.80
N GLU A 238 21.38 -11.12 -4.09
CA GLU A 238 20.41 -10.95 -5.18
C GLU A 238 19.38 -9.84 -4.91
N LEU A 239 19.75 -8.79 -4.16
CA LEU A 239 18.84 -7.69 -3.79
C LEU A 239 18.80 -6.59 -4.85
N ILE A 240 19.86 -6.45 -5.62
CA ILE A 240 19.96 -5.48 -6.71
C ILE A 240 20.22 -6.18 -8.03
N VAL A 241 19.86 -5.51 -9.11
CA VAL A 241 20.16 -5.90 -10.49
C VAL A 241 20.79 -4.75 -11.23
N ASP A 242 21.78 -5.07 -12.05
CA ASP A 242 22.41 -4.11 -12.93
C ASP A 242 21.57 -3.90 -14.20
N LYS A 243 21.22 -2.64 -14.50
CA LYS A 243 20.52 -2.23 -15.72
C LYS A 243 21.42 -1.36 -16.61
N GLY A 244 22.73 -1.51 -16.49
CA GLY A 244 23.76 -0.77 -17.20
C GLY A 244 24.14 0.50 -16.44
N ARG A 245 23.55 1.64 -16.81
CA ARG A 245 23.92 2.94 -16.20
C ARG A 245 23.31 3.17 -14.81
N ARG A 246 22.46 2.25 -14.35
CA ARG A 246 21.73 2.39 -13.10
C ARG A 246 21.47 1.02 -12.47
N LEU A 247 21.39 1.03 -11.16
CA LEU A 247 20.97 -0.13 -10.38
C LEU A 247 19.46 -0.06 -10.17
N ALA A 248 18.84 -1.22 -10.01
CA ALA A 248 17.45 -1.34 -9.61
C ALA A 248 17.32 -2.45 -8.57
N LEU A 249 16.28 -2.38 -7.74
CA LEU A 249 15.94 -3.48 -6.84
C LEU A 249 15.45 -4.68 -7.66
N SER A 250 15.98 -5.85 -7.33
CA SER A 250 15.45 -7.13 -7.84
C SER A 250 14.04 -7.38 -7.31
N LYS A 251 13.37 -8.47 -7.72
CA LYS A 251 12.09 -8.86 -7.11
C LYS A 251 12.22 -9.08 -5.60
N LEU A 252 13.28 -9.76 -5.17
CA LEU A 252 13.60 -9.94 -3.75
C LEU A 252 13.94 -8.61 -3.08
N GLY A 253 14.71 -7.74 -3.74
CA GLY A 253 15.02 -6.40 -3.24
C GLY A 253 13.77 -5.55 -3.00
N GLN A 254 12.77 -5.65 -3.88
CA GLN A 254 11.49 -4.98 -3.72
C GLN A 254 10.69 -5.56 -2.54
N GLU A 255 10.73 -6.88 -2.33
CA GLU A 255 10.12 -7.51 -1.15
C GLU A 255 10.80 -7.06 0.15
N VAL A 256 12.14 -7.03 0.17
CA VAL A 256 12.92 -6.52 1.31
C VAL A 256 12.57 -5.06 1.58
N TYR A 257 12.58 -4.21 0.54
CA TYR A 257 12.21 -2.80 0.66
C TYR A 257 10.83 -2.60 1.27
N ARG A 258 9.83 -3.40 0.85
CA ARG A 258 8.47 -3.35 1.41
C ARG A 258 8.44 -3.59 2.93
N HIS A 259 9.34 -4.41 3.46
CA HIS A 259 9.43 -4.74 4.89
C HIS A 259 10.40 -3.86 5.69
N LEU A 260 11.03 -2.88 5.04
CA LEU A 260 11.91 -1.88 5.67
C LEU A 260 11.27 -0.49 5.75
N ALA A 261 10.10 -0.29 5.14
CA ALA A 261 9.51 1.02 4.85
C ALA A 261 8.49 1.52 5.89
#